data_AF-A0A932LTV2-F1
#
_entry.id   AF-A0A932LTV2-F1
#
_cell.length_a   1.000
_cell.length_b   1.000
_cell.length_c   1.000
_cell.angle_alpha   90.00
_cell.angle_beta   90.00
_cell.angle_gamma   90.00
#
_symmetry.space_group_name_H-M   'P 1'
#
loop_
_entity.id
_entity.type
_entity.pdbx_description
1 polymer ?
#
loop_
_entity_poly.entity_id
_entity_poly.type
_entity_poly.pdbx_seq_one_letter_code
_entity_poly.pdbx_strand_id
1 'polypeptide(L)'
;MTGAYQFVVPDSSTTALRTRLHALGGWQWSMGDSHWYGDYVACSPFPGVRIRICDFPDRVAGGYRYRADVRLANDCQTAMPAIDEAFRALLAQAGARDVEEIEWFD
;
A
#
# COMPACT_ATOMS: atom_id res chain seq x y z
N MET A 1 7.44 15.03 2.50
CA MET A 1 5.99 14.87 2.78
C MET A 1 5.70 13.38 2.65
N THR A 2 5.02 12.78 3.62
CA THR A 2 4.69 11.34 3.61
C THR A 2 3.18 11.20 3.63
N GLY A 3 2.64 10.18 2.95
CA GLY A 3 1.20 9.88 2.95
C GLY A 3 0.93 8.60 3.72
N ALA A 4 -0.26 8.47 4.30
CA ALA A 4 -0.74 7.22 4.90
C ALA A 4 -2.17 6.96 4.45
N TYR A 5 -2.50 5.70 4.21
CA TYR A 5 -3.75 5.29 3.60
C TYR A 5 -4.37 4.12 4.35
N GLN A 6 -5.69 4.03 4.33
CA GLN A 6 -6.40 2.79 4.60
C GLN A 6 -7.31 2.44 3.43
N PHE A 7 -7.53 1.15 3.22
CA PHE A 7 -8.41 0.65 2.18
C PHE A 7 -8.86 -0.78 2.51
N VAL A 8 -9.97 -1.22 1.91
CA VAL A 8 -10.52 -2.56 2.10
C VAL A 8 -10.37 -3.38 0.84
N VAL A 9 -9.81 -4.58 0.96
CA VAL A 9 -9.68 -5.59 -0.11
C VAL A 9 -10.29 -6.92 0.35
N PRO A 10 -10.65 -7.83 -0.57
CA PRO A 10 -11.17 -9.14 -0.18
C PRO A 10 -10.09 -10.10 0.35
N ASP A 11 -8.81 -9.84 0.06
CA ASP A 11 -7.71 -10.73 0.43
C ASP A 11 -7.44 -10.69 1.93
N SER A 12 -7.40 -11.86 2.57
CA SER A 12 -7.23 -11.99 4.02
C SER A 12 -5.78 -12.13 4.47
N SER A 13 -4.84 -12.19 3.53
CA SER A 13 -3.42 -12.38 3.82
C SER A 13 -2.56 -11.49 2.92
N THR A 14 -1.46 -11.01 3.47
CA THR A 14 -0.52 -10.16 2.74
C THR A 14 0.11 -10.87 1.54
N THR A 15 0.27 -12.20 1.59
CA THR A 15 0.70 -13.00 0.42
C THR A 15 -0.33 -13.00 -0.72
N ALA A 16 -1.62 -13.13 -0.40
CA ALA A 16 -2.69 -13.06 -1.41
C ALA A 16 -2.79 -11.65 -2.01
N LEU A 17 -2.73 -10.61 -1.16
CA LEU A 17 -2.69 -9.22 -1.60
C LEU A 17 -1.50 -8.96 -2.51
N ARG A 18 -0.30 -9.41 -2.15
CA ARG A 18 0.90 -9.31 -3.01
C ARG A 18 0.66 -9.92 -4.38
N THR A 19 0.10 -11.13 -4.41
CA THR A 19 -0.12 -11.88 -5.64
C THR A 19 -1.07 -11.13 -6.56
N ARG A 20 -2.14 -10.56 -6.00
CA ARG A 20 -3.06 -9.69 -6.73
C ARG A 20 -2.36 -8.46 -7.28
N LEU A 21 -1.61 -7.74 -6.44
CA LEU A 21 -0.91 -6.53 -6.84
C LEU A 21 0.14 -6.78 -7.93
N HIS A 22 0.84 -7.92 -7.89
CA HIS A 22 1.74 -8.36 -8.96
C HIS A 22 1.00 -8.65 -10.27
N ALA A 23 -0.17 -9.28 -10.20
CA ALA A 23 -0.94 -9.65 -11.38
C ALA A 23 -1.46 -8.44 -12.17
N LEU A 24 -1.63 -7.28 -11.51
CA LEU A 24 -1.98 -6.02 -12.17
C LEU A 24 -0.82 -5.47 -13.01
N GLY A 25 0.41 -5.93 -12.77
CA GLY A 25 1.60 -5.40 -13.41
C GLY A 25 1.92 -3.96 -12.97
N GLY A 26 2.84 -3.33 -13.69
CA GLY A 26 3.27 -1.95 -13.42
C GLY A 26 4.33 -1.85 -12.32
N TRP A 27 4.08 -2.39 -11.13
CA TRP A 27 5.00 -2.26 -9.98
C TRP A 27 5.48 -3.60 -9.45
N GLN A 28 6.74 -3.65 -9.01
CA GLN A 28 7.33 -4.85 -8.41
C GLN A 28 7.14 -4.81 -6.89
N TRP A 29 6.35 -5.75 -6.37
CA TRP A 29 6.07 -5.87 -4.94
C TRP A 29 6.97 -6.93 -4.28
N SER A 30 7.67 -6.57 -3.21
CA SER A 30 8.43 -7.51 -2.38
C SER A 30 7.68 -7.79 -1.08
N MET A 31 7.78 -9.03 -0.58
CA MET A 31 7.47 -9.30 0.82
C MET A 31 8.62 -8.81 1.69
N GLY A 32 8.30 -8.28 2.85
CA GLY A 32 9.24 -8.13 3.95
C GLY A 32 8.60 -8.62 5.25
N ASP A 33 9.44 -8.81 6.25
CA ASP A 33 9.04 -9.16 7.61
C ASP A 33 9.61 -8.09 8.56
N SER A 34 8.83 -7.71 9.56
CA SER A 34 9.18 -6.75 10.58
C SER A 34 8.67 -7.23 11.93
N HIS A 35 9.55 -7.18 12.93
CA HIS A 35 9.17 -7.46 14.31
C HIS A 35 7.99 -6.59 14.80
N TRP A 36 7.85 -5.38 14.25
CA TRP A 36 6.80 -4.42 14.62
C TRP A 36 5.53 -4.56 13.79
N TYR A 37 5.64 -5.00 12.53
CA TYR A 37 4.53 -4.97 11.56
C TYR A 37 4.07 -6.33 11.09
N GLY A 38 4.72 -7.40 11.55
CA GLY A 38 4.62 -8.70 10.91
C GLY A 38 5.05 -8.63 9.45
N ASP A 39 4.44 -9.48 8.65
CA ASP A 39 4.61 -9.46 7.21
C ASP A 39 4.17 -8.10 6.64
N TYR A 40 4.77 -7.69 5.54
CA TYR A 40 4.30 -6.54 4.78
C TYR A 40 4.65 -6.70 3.32
N VAL A 41 3.92 -6.00 2.46
CA VAL A 41 4.33 -5.82 1.06
C VAL A 41 4.85 -4.43 0.85
N ALA A 42 5.90 -4.30 0.06
CA ALA A 42 6.45 -3.01 -0.30
C ALA A 42 6.79 -2.95 -1.78
N CYS A 43 6.76 -1.74 -2.34
CA CYS A 43 7.26 -1.48 -3.68
C CYS A 43 7.88 -0.07 -3.76
N SER A 44 8.62 0.17 -4.84
CA SER A 44 9.17 1.48 -5.17
C SER A 44 8.73 1.88 -6.58
N PRO A 45 7.55 2.53 -6.71
CA PRO A 45 6.97 2.82 -8.02
C PRO A 45 7.67 3.95 -8.77
N PHE A 46 8.33 4.85 -8.03
CA PHE A 46 9.11 5.97 -8.57
C PHE A 46 10.45 6.08 -7.83
N PRO A 47 11.49 6.68 -8.44
CA PRO A 47 12.74 6.97 -7.76
C PRO A 47 12.51 7.76 -6.48
N GLY A 48 13.04 7.27 -5.36
CA GLY A 48 12.87 7.89 -4.04
C GLY A 48 11.51 7.68 -3.40
N VAL A 49 10.62 6.86 -3.95
CA VAL A 49 9.31 6.55 -3.34
C VAL A 49 9.31 5.11 -2.84
N ARG A 50 8.85 4.91 -1.60
CA ARG A 50 8.56 3.59 -1.04
C ARG A 50 7.14 3.55 -0.55
N ILE A 51 6.37 2.60 -1.04
CA ILE A 51 5.03 2.28 -0.53
C ILE A 51 5.15 0.98 0.24
N ARG A 52 4.55 0.93 1.43
CA ARG A 52 4.47 -0.27 2.26
C ARG A 52 3.03 -0.47 2.72
N ILE A 53 2.55 -1.71 2.69
CA ILE A 53 1.23 -2.12 3.17
C ILE A 53 1.46 -3.16 4.27
N CYS A 54 1.03 -2.87 5.50
CA CYS A 54 1.33 -3.66 6.69
C CYS A 54 0.27 -4.75 6.94
N ASP A 55 0.71 -5.92 7.42
CA ASP A 55 -0.16 -7.08 7.70
C ASP A 55 -0.86 -7.01 9.07
N PHE A 56 -1.72 -6.00 9.24
CA PHE A 56 -2.71 -5.97 10.32
C PHE A 56 -4.11 -5.73 9.78
N PRO A 57 -4.64 -6.61 8.90
CA PRO A 57 -5.94 -6.38 8.34
C PRO A 57 -7.05 -6.56 9.38
N ASP A 58 -7.76 -5.49 9.71
CA ASP A 58 -9.00 -5.59 10.48
C ASP A 58 -10.06 -6.29 9.61
N ARG A 59 -10.66 -7.36 10.11
CA ARG A 59 -11.82 -7.96 9.44
C ARG A 59 -12.99 -6.99 9.53
N VAL A 60 -13.48 -6.56 8.38
CA VAL A 60 -14.63 -5.64 8.26
C VAL A 60 -15.74 -6.29 7.44
N ALA A 61 -16.94 -5.71 7.46
CA ALA A 61 -18.03 -6.18 6.62
C ALA A 61 -17.59 -6.15 5.14
N GLY A 62 -17.50 -7.32 4.51
CA GLY A 62 -17.14 -7.46 3.10
C GLY A 62 -15.64 -7.41 2.76
N GLY A 63 -14.72 -7.62 3.72
CA GLY A 63 -13.29 -7.72 3.41
C GLY A 63 -12.36 -7.49 4.60
N TYR A 64 -11.16 -7.05 4.28
CA TYR A 64 -10.03 -6.87 5.18
C TYR A 64 -9.46 -5.47 4.97
N ARG A 65 -9.41 -4.67 6.03
CA ARG A 65 -8.92 -3.29 5.99
C ARG A 65 -7.42 -3.26 6.21
N TYR A 66 -6.66 -2.91 5.18
CA TYR A 66 -5.22 -2.71 5.26
C TYR A 66 -4.88 -1.25 5.48
N ARG A 67 -3.67 -1.01 6.00
CA ARG A 67 -3.05 0.31 6.08
C ARG A 67 -1.76 0.33 5.30
N ALA A 68 -1.47 1.46 4.67
CA ALA A 68 -0.27 1.67 3.89
C ALA A 68 0.40 3.01 4.20
N ASP A 69 1.73 3.04 4.19
CA ASP A 69 2.51 4.26 4.28
C ASP A 69 3.32 4.51 3.00
N VAL A 70 3.42 5.78 2.63
CA VAL A 70 4.22 6.28 1.52
C VAL A 70 5.34 7.14 2.07
N ARG A 71 6.57 6.66 1.92
CA ARG A 71 7.79 7.35 2.33
C ARG A 71 8.52 7.89 1.11
N LEU A 72 8.94 9.15 1.21
CA LEU A 72 9.76 9.81 0.20
C LEU A 72 11.20 9.96 0.72
N ALA A 73 12.17 9.62 -0.12
CA ALA A 73 13.56 9.99 0.09
C ALA A 73 13.75 11.50 -0.05
N ASN A 74 14.81 12.04 0.55
CA ASN A 74 15.08 13.48 0.57
C ASN A 74 15.30 14.08 -0.83
N ASP A 75 15.72 13.26 -1.79
CA ASP A 75 16.01 13.62 -3.18
C ASP A 75 14.85 13.31 -4.15
N CYS A 76 13.70 12.84 -3.64
CA CYS A 76 12.54 12.49 -4.46
C CYS A 76 12.04 13.71 -5.24
N GLN A 77 12.01 13.58 -6.57
CA GLN A 77 11.51 14.61 -7.50
C GLN A 77 10.03 14.43 -7.85
N THR A 78 9.44 13.27 -7.53
CA THR A 78 8.04 12.98 -7.83
C THR A 78 7.14 13.73 -6.85
N ALA A 79 6.20 14.52 -7.39
CA ALA A 79 5.27 15.27 -6.57
C ALA A 79 4.28 14.33 -5.86
N MET A 80 3.98 14.59 -4.58
CA MET A 80 3.07 13.76 -3.78
C MET A 80 1.69 13.56 -4.45
N PRO A 81 1.05 14.56 -5.09
CA PRO A 81 -0.22 14.34 -5.80
C PRO A 81 -0.13 13.29 -6.92
N ALA A 82 0.99 13.23 -7.65
CA ALA A 82 1.17 12.22 -8.70
C ALA A 82 1.34 10.81 -8.12
N ILE A 83 1.98 10.71 -6.95
CA ILE A 83 2.13 9.44 -6.23
C ILE A 83 0.77 8.97 -5.69
N ASP A 84 0.00 9.90 -5.10
CA ASP A 84 -1.36 9.64 -4.60
C ASP A 84 -2.29 9.13 -5.72
N GLU A 85 -2.33 9.84 -6.85
CA GLU A 85 -3.14 9.46 -8.01
C GLU A 85 -2.77 8.06 -8.51
N ALA A 86 -1.47 7.79 -8.70
CA ALA A 86 -1.00 6.49 -9.17
C ALA A 86 -1.32 5.37 -8.17
N PHE A 87 -1.18 5.62 -6.87
CA PHE A 87 -1.47 4.62 -5.85
C PHE A 87 -2.97 4.32 -5.75
N ARG A 88 -3.82 5.35 -5.76
CA ARG A 88 -5.28 5.17 -5.78
C ARG A 88 -5.76 4.45 -7.04
N ALA A 89 -5.17 4.74 -8.19
CA ALA A 89 -5.48 4.04 -9.45
C ALA A 89 -5.11 2.56 -9.39
N LEU A 90 -3.98 2.20 -8.75
CA LEU A 90 -3.63 0.80 -8.52
C LEU A 90 -4.61 0.12 -7.56
N LEU A 91 -4.93 0.76 -6.44
CA LEU A 91 -5.88 0.23 -5.45
C LEU A 91 -7.25 -0.02 -6.08
N ALA A 92 -7.73 0.90 -6.92
CA ALA A 92 -8.97 0.73 -7.68
C ALA A 92 -8.91 -0.51 -8.61
N GLN A 93 -7.80 -0.71 -9.32
CA GLN A 93 -7.60 -1.89 -10.18
C GLN A 93 -7.53 -3.19 -9.36
N ALA A 94 -7.01 -3.14 -8.13
CA ALA A 94 -7.01 -4.28 -7.20
C ALA A 94 -8.42 -4.61 -6.65
N GLY A 95 -9.42 -3.79 -6.95
CA GLY A 95 -10.76 -3.89 -6.39
C GLY A 95 -10.82 -3.43 -4.93
N ALA A 96 -9.91 -2.56 -4.52
CA ALA A 96 -9.97 -1.94 -3.21
C ALA A 96 -11.12 -0.92 -3.16
N ARG A 97 -11.72 -0.79 -1.98
CA ARG A 97 -12.78 0.18 -1.68
C ARG A 97 -12.48 0.93 -0.40
N ASP A 98 -13.28 1.94 -0.11
CA ASP A 98 -13.17 2.78 1.09
C ASP A 98 -11.73 3.31 1.27
N VAL A 99 -11.15 3.80 0.16
CA VAL A 99 -9.76 4.27 0.12
C VAL A 99 -9.68 5.68 0.69
N GLU A 100 -9.11 5.79 1.88
CA GLU A 100 -9.02 7.03 2.65
C GLU A 100 -7.56 7.36 2.96
N GLU A 101 -7.23 8.65 2.91
CA GLU A 101 -5.99 9.13 3.52
C GLU A 101 -6.21 9.22 5.03
N ILE A 102 -5.22 8.79 5.81
CA ILE A 102 -5.28 8.75 7.27
C ILE A 102 -4.09 9.48 7.87
N GLU A 103 -4.18 9.75 9.17
CA GLU A 103 -3.00 10.17 9.93
C GLU A 103 -1.93 9.09 9.86
N TRP A 104 -0.68 9.55 9.91
CA TRP A 104 0.47 8.66 9.86
C TRP A 104 0.46 7.71 11.05
N PHE A 105 0.82 6.46 10.79
CA PHE A 105 0.89 5.41 11.80
C PHE A 105 2.32 4.88 11.83
N ASP A 106 2.88 4.80 13.05
CA ASP A 106 4.17 4.15 13.26
C ASP A 106 3.98 2.65 13.33
#